data_AF-A0A6B1DIX0-F1
#
_entry.id   AF-A0A6B1DIX0-F1
#
_cell.length_a   1.000
_cell.length_b   1.000
_cell.length_c   1.000
_cell.angle_alpha   90.00
_cell.angle_beta   90.00
_cell.angle_gamma   90.00
#
_symmetry.space_group_name_H-M   'P 1'
#
loop_
_entity.id
_entity.type
_entity.pdbx_description
1 polymer ?
#
loop_
_entity_poly.entity_id
_entity_poly.type
_entity_poly.pdbx_seq_one_letter_code
_entity_poly.pdbx_strand_id
1 'polypeptide(L)'
;MSLDIPVLLDRLRHRYPSLLVDRVVEYEPGQRVTAVKNVTVNEEYFQGHFPGNPLMPGVMMIETFAQVATLLLLGDEGKAPTGRTALRGVNNAKFRKQVLPGDRLCLEVTLRERPVGAAVAYCVATVAGQSVAEAELLVGIEASTHIDPTATVHSDAVLGPDTRVGPNAIIGSEVRLGRGCRIGASAIIAGNTELGDDCQVFPFASVGLIPQDLKYRGEETRVVIGHRNVIREFVTINRGTRGGGGLTLIGNDNVFMAYAHVAHDCTIGDRNIFANGATIGGHVVVEDEATISALSGVHQFCRVGRQAFIGGGSVVTMDALPYSRTVGNRARLYGLNTIGLERRGTRPETIVQLRRSYRYLLQSKLNTTQALAAIEADRSLNVAEVRVLVDFIRSSKRGVILRRPTRRYEPVGVEE
;
A
#
# COMPACT_ATOMS: atom_id res chain seq x y z
N MET A 1 10.42 19.21 19.80
CA MET A 1 9.29 18.26 19.93
C MET A 1 9.50 17.52 21.24
N SER A 2 8.54 17.53 22.17
CA SER A 2 8.70 16.85 23.47
C SER A 2 8.43 15.35 23.33
N LEU A 3 9.21 14.51 24.03
CA LEU A 3 8.95 13.07 24.13
C LEU A 3 7.68 12.85 24.97
N ASP A 4 6.68 12.13 24.44
CA ASP A 4 5.53 11.67 25.24
C ASP A 4 5.92 10.40 26.00
N ILE A 5 6.48 10.58 27.20
CA ILE A 5 6.97 9.47 28.02
C ILE A 5 5.86 8.48 28.38
N PRO A 6 4.66 8.89 28.88
CA PRO A 6 3.56 7.97 29.16
C PRO A 6 3.23 7.03 28.00
N VAL A 7 3.09 7.56 26.78
CA VAL A 7 2.78 6.76 25.59
C VAL A 7 3.93 5.79 25.24
N LEU A 8 5.17 6.20 25.48
CA LEU A 8 6.35 5.36 25.21
C LEU A 8 6.56 4.26 26.26
N LEU A 9 6.16 4.47 27.52
CA LEU A 9 6.26 3.45 28.57
C LEU A 9 5.43 2.19 28.22
N ASP A 10 4.26 2.37 27.60
CA ASP A 10 3.44 1.25 27.12
C ASP A 10 4.16 0.42 26.03
N ARG A 11 5.04 1.07 25.26
CA ARG A 11 5.78 0.47 24.15
C ARG A 11 7.13 -0.12 24.57
N LEU A 12 7.67 0.25 25.74
CA LEU A 12 8.82 -0.42 26.34
C LEU A 12 8.44 -1.84 26.76
N ARG A 13 9.37 -2.79 26.64
CA ARG A 13 9.18 -4.15 27.20
C ARG A 13 9.44 -4.21 28.70
N HIS A 14 10.25 -3.29 29.23
CA HIS A 14 10.66 -3.25 30.62
C HIS A 14 9.51 -2.78 31.52
N ARG A 15 9.35 -3.42 32.67
CA ARG A 15 8.38 -3.06 33.72
C ARG A 15 9.09 -3.04 35.06
N TYR A 16 8.50 -2.38 36.06
CA TYR A 16 9.00 -2.46 37.44
C TYR A 16 9.27 -3.93 37.83
N PRO A 17 10.40 -4.25 38.48
CA PRO A 17 11.44 -3.34 38.97
C PRO A 17 12.54 -2.97 37.94
N SER A 18 12.46 -3.48 36.71
CA SER A 18 13.47 -3.29 35.67
C SER A 18 13.32 -2.00 34.85
N LEU A 19 12.43 -1.07 35.20
CA LEU A 19 12.40 0.26 34.58
C LEU A 19 13.35 1.18 35.35
N LEU A 20 14.52 1.46 34.78
CA LEU A 20 15.63 2.07 35.52
C LEU A 20 15.74 3.57 35.29
N VAL A 21 15.51 4.04 34.07
CA VAL A 21 15.74 5.44 33.68
C VAL A 21 14.71 6.36 34.35
N ASP A 22 15.18 7.35 35.11
CA ASP A 22 14.30 8.23 35.89
C ASP A 22 13.73 9.39 35.06
N ARG A 23 14.54 9.95 34.14
CA ARG A 23 14.15 11.14 33.39
C ARG A 23 14.95 11.32 32.10
N VAL A 24 14.27 11.74 31.04
CA VAL A 24 14.88 12.31 29.82
C VAL A 24 15.16 13.81 30.05
N VAL A 25 16.38 14.24 29.73
CA VAL A 25 16.86 15.62 29.93
C VAL A 25 16.79 16.42 28.62
N GLU A 26 17.43 15.93 27.57
CA GLU A 26 17.39 16.52 26.22
C GLU A 26 17.00 15.45 25.19
N TYR A 27 16.32 15.88 24.14
CA TYR A 27 15.86 14.99 23.07
C TYR A 27 15.92 15.67 21.70
N GLU A 28 16.67 15.05 20.80
CA GLU A 28 16.80 15.40 19.38
C GLU A 28 16.30 14.21 18.55
N PRO A 29 15.06 14.28 17.99
CA PRO A 29 14.42 13.16 17.33
C PRO A 29 15.30 12.45 16.31
N GLY A 30 15.44 11.12 16.47
CA GLY A 30 16.19 10.27 15.56
C GLY A 30 17.72 10.48 15.55
N GLN A 31 18.26 11.39 16.37
CA GLN A 31 19.69 11.72 16.44
C GLN A 31 20.28 11.43 17.82
N ARG A 32 19.80 12.09 18.87
CA ARG A 32 20.41 12.07 20.21
C ARG A 32 19.35 12.15 21.31
N VAL A 33 19.61 11.48 22.43
CA VAL A 33 18.85 11.67 23.67
C VAL A 33 19.82 11.66 24.84
N THR A 34 19.53 12.50 25.85
CA THR A 34 20.20 12.44 27.14
C THR A 34 19.19 12.11 28.23
N ALA A 35 19.58 11.29 29.18
CA ALA A 35 18.73 10.84 30.27
C ALA A 35 19.54 10.66 31.56
N VAL A 36 18.84 10.49 32.68
CA VAL A 36 19.48 10.29 33.98
C VAL A 36 18.91 9.08 34.70
N LYS A 37 19.83 8.38 35.39
CA LYS A 37 19.56 7.33 36.36
C LYS A 37 20.21 7.74 37.69
N ASN A 38 19.41 7.94 38.73
CA ASN A 38 19.88 8.11 40.10
C ASN A 38 20.09 6.72 40.70
N VAL A 39 21.28 6.48 41.22
CA VAL A 39 21.67 5.19 41.79
C VAL A 39 21.36 5.23 43.28
N THR A 40 20.33 4.50 43.71
CA THR A 40 19.92 4.45 45.11
C THR A 40 20.32 3.14 45.77
N VAL A 41 20.71 3.19 47.04
CA VAL A 41 21.10 1.98 47.80
C VAL A 41 19.97 0.96 47.91
N ASN A 42 18.72 1.40 47.75
CA ASN A 42 17.53 0.57 47.83
C ASN A 42 17.26 -0.28 46.57
N GLU A 43 18.07 -0.16 45.52
CA GLU A 43 17.88 -0.98 44.32
C GLU A 43 18.18 -2.46 44.60
N GLU A 44 17.33 -3.34 44.08
CA GLU A 44 17.30 -4.78 44.43
C GLU A 44 18.66 -5.46 44.21
N TYR A 45 19.39 -5.06 43.17
CA TYR A 45 20.69 -5.65 42.87
C TYR A 45 21.74 -5.37 43.96
N PHE A 46 21.60 -4.34 44.80
CA PHE A 46 22.53 -4.12 45.92
C PHE A 46 22.33 -5.09 47.09
N GLN A 47 21.20 -5.81 47.18
CA GLN A 47 20.93 -6.73 48.30
C GLN A 47 21.81 -8.00 48.29
N GLY A 48 22.56 -8.23 47.20
CA GLY A 48 23.50 -9.35 47.11
C GLY A 48 24.72 -9.11 46.21
N HIS A 49 24.78 -8.00 45.47
CA HIS A 49 25.91 -7.67 44.61
C HIS A 49 27.04 -7.00 45.41
N PHE A 50 28.02 -7.82 45.80
CA PHE A 50 29.19 -7.48 46.63
C PHE A 50 28.85 -6.97 48.04
N PRO A 51 28.58 -7.88 48.99
CA PRO A 51 28.37 -7.53 50.39
C PRO A 51 29.50 -6.65 50.94
N GLY A 52 29.15 -5.49 51.50
CA GLY A 52 30.11 -4.52 52.05
C GLY A 52 30.76 -3.58 51.03
N ASN A 53 30.53 -3.76 49.72
CA ASN A 53 31.06 -2.88 48.67
C ASN A 53 30.01 -2.65 47.56
N PRO A 54 28.94 -1.88 47.84
CA PRO A 54 27.83 -1.72 46.91
C PRO A 54 28.28 -0.95 45.67
N LEU A 55 28.27 -1.62 44.51
CA LEU A 55 28.53 -1.00 43.20
C LEU A 55 27.49 -1.45 42.17
N MET A 56 27.07 -0.55 41.29
CA MET A 56 26.10 -0.84 40.23
C MET A 56 26.73 -1.80 39.20
N PRO A 57 26.10 -2.96 38.92
CA PRO A 57 26.63 -3.90 37.94
C PRO A 57 26.76 -3.29 36.54
N GLY A 58 27.80 -3.66 35.79
CA GLY A 58 27.99 -3.24 34.40
C GLY A 58 26.78 -3.56 33.51
N VAL A 59 26.16 -4.71 33.72
CA VAL A 59 24.93 -5.12 32.99
C VAL A 59 23.75 -4.19 33.25
N MET A 60 23.64 -3.59 34.44
CA MET A 60 22.59 -2.61 34.73
C MET A 60 22.86 -1.29 34.03
N MET A 61 24.14 -0.90 33.86
CA MET A 61 24.48 0.26 33.04
C MET A 61 24.12 0.01 31.56
N ILE A 62 24.42 -1.19 31.03
CA ILE A 62 23.99 -1.58 29.67
C ILE A 62 22.47 -1.57 29.53
N GLU A 63 21.75 -2.06 30.53
CA GLU A 63 20.28 -2.04 30.55
C GLU A 63 19.74 -0.60 30.51
N THR A 64 20.32 0.33 31.28
CA THR A 64 19.94 1.75 31.20
C THR A 64 20.19 2.32 29.80
N PHE A 65 21.31 1.98 29.14
CA PHE A 65 21.55 2.37 27.76
C PHE A 65 20.52 1.79 26.79
N ALA A 66 20.14 0.51 26.94
CA ALA A 66 19.15 -0.14 26.08
C ALA A 66 17.75 0.51 26.19
N GLN A 67 17.36 0.91 27.41
CA GLN A 67 16.12 1.67 27.63
C GLN A 67 16.16 3.04 26.96
N VAL A 68 17.24 3.80 27.14
CA VAL A 68 17.40 5.13 26.53
C VAL A 68 17.47 5.04 25.00
N ALA A 69 18.19 4.06 24.45
CA ALA A 69 18.24 3.80 23.00
C ALA A 69 16.84 3.45 22.45
N THR A 70 16.07 2.68 23.22
CA THR A 70 14.69 2.36 22.85
C THR A 70 13.82 3.62 22.81
N LEU A 71 13.90 4.49 23.82
CA LEU A 71 13.16 5.77 23.82
C LEU A 71 13.49 6.61 22.59
N LEU A 72 14.77 6.71 22.21
CA LEU A 72 15.20 7.44 21.02
C LEU A 72 14.67 6.82 19.72
N LEU A 73 14.61 5.49 19.63
CA LEU A 73 14.10 4.78 18.45
C LEU A 73 12.57 4.86 18.32
N LEU A 74 11.85 4.74 19.43
CA LEU A 74 10.38 4.74 19.43
C LEU A 74 9.76 6.14 19.35
N GLY A 75 10.52 7.17 19.75
CA GLY A 75 10.14 8.58 19.62
C GLY A 75 10.25 9.15 18.20
N ASP A 76 10.79 8.40 17.23
CA ASP A 76 10.83 8.73 15.80
C ASP A 76 9.54 8.20 15.12
N GLU A 77 8.41 8.87 15.37
CA GLU A 77 7.06 8.44 14.96
C GLU A 77 6.91 8.17 13.45
N GLY A 78 7.74 8.82 12.62
CA GLY A 78 7.72 8.66 11.17
C GLY A 78 8.27 7.33 10.65
N LYS A 79 8.90 6.51 11.51
CA LYS A 79 9.62 5.29 11.06
C LYS A 79 9.26 4.01 11.80
N ALA A 80 8.76 4.08 13.03
CA ALA A 80 8.36 2.90 13.79
C ALA A 80 7.20 3.19 14.76
N PRO A 81 6.04 3.68 14.27
CA PRO A 81 4.96 4.18 15.13
C PRO A 81 4.41 3.15 16.11
N THR A 82 4.55 1.85 15.83
CA THR A 82 4.15 0.75 16.74
C THR A 82 5.21 -0.31 16.97
N GLY A 83 6.43 -0.11 16.49
CA GLY A 83 7.51 -1.07 16.67
C GLY A 83 7.79 -1.33 18.16
N ARG A 84 8.21 -2.55 18.48
CA ARG A 84 8.88 -2.85 19.76
C ARG A 84 10.36 -2.97 19.50
N THR A 85 11.20 -2.64 20.46
CA THR A 85 12.64 -2.89 20.34
C THR A 85 13.05 -4.13 21.11
N ALA A 86 14.19 -4.71 20.74
CA ALA A 86 14.89 -5.72 21.51
C ALA A 86 16.41 -5.48 21.40
N LEU A 87 17.13 -5.58 22.51
CA LEU A 87 18.59 -5.57 22.49
C LEU A 87 19.08 -6.87 21.83
N ARG A 88 19.82 -6.75 20.72
CA ARG A 88 20.34 -7.88 19.93
C ARG A 88 21.84 -8.09 20.08
N GLY A 89 22.57 -7.07 20.47
CA GLY A 89 24.02 -7.16 20.65
C GLY A 89 24.59 -6.00 21.44
N VAL A 90 25.70 -6.27 22.12
CA VAL A 90 26.48 -5.29 22.89
C VAL A 90 27.93 -5.42 22.43
N ASN A 91 28.48 -4.35 21.85
CA ASN A 91 29.84 -4.29 21.34
C ASN A 91 30.62 -3.20 22.09
N ASN A 92 31.95 -3.36 22.15
CA ASN A 92 32.87 -2.35 22.67
C ASN A 92 32.52 -1.81 24.08
N ALA A 93 31.86 -2.62 24.92
CA ALA A 93 31.48 -2.20 26.26
C ALA A 93 32.72 -2.01 27.15
N LYS A 94 32.88 -0.83 27.75
CA LYS A 94 33.94 -0.54 28.72
C LYS A 94 33.35 0.06 29.98
N PHE A 95 33.79 -0.44 31.13
CA PHE A 95 33.41 0.07 32.46
C PHE A 95 34.68 0.63 33.10
N ARG A 96 34.77 1.96 33.15
CA ARG A 96 36.00 2.69 33.48
C ARG A 96 36.12 3.00 34.96
N LYS A 97 34.99 3.17 35.66
CA LYS A 97 34.92 3.52 37.09
C LYS A 97 33.74 2.83 37.76
N GLN A 98 33.86 2.64 39.07
CA GLN A 98 32.73 2.19 39.88
C GLN A 98 31.67 3.26 39.94
N VAL A 99 30.41 2.82 39.91
CA VAL A 99 29.23 3.67 40.12
C VAL A 99 28.59 3.20 41.42
N LEU A 100 28.43 4.10 42.37
CA LEU A 100 28.08 3.80 43.75
C LEU A 100 26.69 4.36 44.10
N PRO A 101 26.03 3.84 45.15
CA PRO A 101 24.86 4.51 45.71
C PRO A 101 25.11 5.99 46.01
N GLY A 102 24.20 6.85 45.57
CA GLY A 102 24.32 8.32 45.65
C GLY A 102 24.81 8.96 44.35
N ASP A 103 25.40 8.21 43.43
CA ASP A 103 25.80 8.74 42.13
C ASP A 103 24.59 9.04 41.25
N ARG A 104 24.75 10.07 40.41
CA ARG A 104 23.83 10.38 39.31
C ARG A 104 24.50 10.03 37.99
N LEU A 105 23.99 8.98 37.36
CA LEU A 105 24.45 8.50 36.06
C LEU A 105 23.77 9.32 34.95
N CYS A 106 24.55 10.15 34.26
CA CYS A 106 24.11 10.89 33.08
C CYS A 106 24.40 10.08 31.83
N LEU A 107 23.35 9.72 31.10
CA LEU A 107 23.37 8.86 29.92
C LEU A 107 23.23 9.72 28.67
N GLU A 108 24.13 9.57 27.71
CA GLU A 108 24.00 10.12 26.36
C GLU A 108 23.96 8.97 25.35
N VAL A 109 22.96 8.98 24.48
CA VAL A 109 22.80 7.99 23.41
C VAL A 109 22.60 8.67 22.08
N THR A 110 23.37 8.24 21.08
CA THR A 110 23.28 8.71 19.69
C THR A 110 23.07 7.56 18.72
N LEU A 111 22.27 7.77 17.67
CA LEU A 111 22.11 6.79 16.58
C LEU A 111 23.08 7.11 15.45
N ARG A 112 23.81 6.11 14.94
CA ARG A 112 24.69 6.29 13.77
C ARG A 112 24.24 5.47 12.58
N GLU A 113 24.31 4.14 12.71
CA GLU A 113 24.02 3.20 11.63
C GLU A 113 22.63 2.58 11.80
N ARG A 114 21.91 2.39 10.68
CA ARG A 114 20.58 1.76 10.67
C ARG A 114 20.54 0.61 9.67
N PRO A 115 20.99 -0.60 10.05
CA PRO A 115 20.72 -1.80 9.28
C PRO A 115 19.21 -2.02 9.11
N VAL A 116 18.78 -2.75 8.08
CA VAL A 116 17.35 -3.04 7.88
C VAL A 116 16.79 -3.75 9.11
N GLY A 117 15.76 -3.16 9.74
CA GLY A 117 15.11 -3.71 10.93
C GLY A 117 15.92 -3.59 12.23
N ALA A 118 16.96 -2.75 12.28
CA ALA A 118 17.77 -2.51 13.47
C ALA A 118 18.40 -1.11 13.48
N ALA A 119 18.99 -0.73 14.60
CA ALA A 119 19.82 0.46 14.73
C ALA A 119 21.01 0.19 15.65
N VAL A 120 22.13 0.85 15.37
CA VAL A 120 23.29 0.89 16.26
C VAL A 120 23.26 2.18 17.07
N ALA A 121 23.19 2.03 18.38
CA ALA A 121 23.20 3.11 19.34
C ALA A 121 24.57 3.19 20.02
N TYR A 122 25.18 4.37 20.00
CA TYR A 122 26.43 4.66 20.70
C TYR A 122 26.08 5.31 22.02
N CYS A 123 26.57 4.74 23.11
CA CYS A 123 26.13 5.04 24.46
C CYS A 123 27.32 5.43 25.33
N VAL A 124 27.17 6.52 26.08
CA VAL A 124 28.16 6.99 27.06
C VAL A 124 27.44 7.33 28.36
N ALA A 125 28.00 6.87 29.48
CA ALA A 125 27.55 7.23 30.81
C ALA A 125 28.62 8.02 31.54
N THR A 126 28.22 9.07 32.25
CA THR A 126 29.10 9.92 33.05
C THR A 126 28.57 10.10 34.48
N VAL A 127 29.48 10.30 35.42
CA VAL A 127 29.21 10.74 36.80
C VAL A 127 30.09 11.95 37.06
N ALA A 128 29.50 13.07 37.52
CA ALA A 128 30.19 14.34 37.72
C ALA A 128 31.07 14.76 36.52
N GLY A 129 30.57 14.54 35.29
CA GLY A 129 31.26 14.87 34.04
C GLY A 129 32.37 13.90 33.61
N GLN A 130 32.66 12.85 34.40
CA GLN A 130 33.67 11.85 34.04
C GLN A 130 33.03 10.60 33.47
N SER A 131 33.57 10.08 32.35
CA SER A 131 33.09 8.83 31.75
C SER A 131 33.29 7.64 32.68
N VAL A 132 32.20 6.92 32.94
CA VAL A 132 32.19 5.71 33.78
C VAL A 132 31.87 4.46 32.96
N ALA A 133 31.10 4.58 31.88
CA ALA A 133 30.84 3.49 30.95
C ALA A 133 30.63 3.98 29.51
N GLU A 134 30.94 3.13 28.54
CA GLU A 134 30.62 3.31 27.12
C GLU A 134 30.27 1.96 26.49
N ALA A 135 29.39 1.95 25.50
CA ALA A 135 29.04 0.75 24.73
C ALA A 135 28.41 1.11 23.38
N GLU A 136 28.47 0.17 22.44
CA GLU A 136 27.68 0.17 21.21
C GLU A 136 26.61 -0.89 21.30
N LEU A 137 25.34 -0.51 21.16
CA LEU A 137 24.20 -1.41 21.24
C LEU A 137 23.60 -1.63 19.86
N LEU A 138 23.46 -2.90 19.46
CA LEU A 138 22.61 -3.28 18.33
C LEU A 138 21.20 -3.49 18.85
N VAL A 139 20.28 -2.61 18.48
CA VAL A 139 18.87 -2.67 18.89
C VAL A 139 18.03 -3.04 17.68
N GLY A 140 17.38 -4.21 17.73
CA GLY A 140 16.43 -4.64 16.71
C GLY A 140 15.09 -3.93 16.88
N ILE A 141 14.45 -3.57 15.76
CA ILE A 141 13.08 -3.09 15.72
C ILE A 141 12.23 -4.26 15.25
N GLU A 142 11.42 -4.82 16.15
CA GLU A 142 10.43 -5.83 15.81
C GLU A 142 9.18 -5.13 15.28
N ALA A 143 8.86 -5.44 14.03
CA ALA A 143 7.60 -5.05 13.42
C ALA A 143 6.45 -5.73 14.14
N SER A 144 5.50 -4.96 14.63
CA SER A 144 4.35 -5.50 15.35
C SER A 144 3.21 -5.71 14.36
N THR A 145 3.21 -6.85 13.66
CA THR A 145 1.96 -7.29 13.04
C THR A 145 0.91 -7.41 14.14
N HIS A 146 -0.18 -6.65 14.01
CA HIS A 146 -1.23 -6.59 15.02
C HIS A 146 -2.46 -7.31 14.48
N ILE A 147 -2.90 -8.34 15.19
CA ILE A 147 -4.11 -9.09 14.86
C ILE A 147 -5.08 -8.85 16.01
N ASP A 148 -6.24 -8.27 15.71
CA ASP A 148 -7.31 -8.12 16.68
C ASP A 148 -7.73 -9.50 17.23
N PRO A 149 -7.99 -9.66 18.55
CA PRO A 149 -8.35 -10.95 19.14
C PRO A 149 -9.59 -11.62 18.54
N THR A 150 -10.48 -10.85 17.90
CA THR A 150 -11.69 -11.36 17.25
C THR A 150 -11.47 -11.72 15.78
N ALA A 151 -10.32 -11.38 15.20
CA ALA A 151 -9.98 -11.78 13.83
C ALA A 151 -9.66 -13.27 13.76
N THR A 152 -10.08 -13.92 12.68
CA THR A 152 -9.72 -15.31 12.37
C THR A 152 -8.65 -15.32 11.30
N VAL A 153 -7.40 -15.59 11.70
CA VAL A 153 -6.26 -15.70 10.78
C VAL A 153 -5.78 -17.14 10.79
N HIS A 154 -5.79 -17.79 9.63
CA HIS A 154 -5.27 -19.15 9.50
C HIS A 154 -3.76 -19.20 9.79
N SER A 155 -3.28 -20.29 10.41
CA SER A 155 -1.87 -20.46 10.81
C SER A 155 -0.88 -20.34 9.65
N ASP A 156 -1.30 -20.79 8.47
CA ASP A 156 -0.47 -20.83 7.25
C ASP A 156 -0.43 -19.51 6.49
N ALA A 157 -1.28 -18.54 6.88
CA ALA A 157 -1.31 -17.23 6.24
C ALA A 157 0.00 -16.48 6.52
N VAL A 158 0.52 -15.77 5.51
CA VAL A 158 1.76 -15.00 5.64
C VAL A 158 1.42 -13.52 5.75
N LEU A 159 1.76 -12.90 6.87
CA LEU A 159 1.56 -11.46 7.10
C LEU A 159 2.89 -10.73 7.16
N GLY A 160 3.08 -9.76 6.28
CA GLY A 160 4.24 -8.89 6.28
C GLY A 160 4.31 -7.99 7.53
N PRO A 161 5.48 -7.41 7.80
CA PRO A 161 5.72 -6.58 8.98
C PRO A 161 4.79 -5.36 9.02
N ASP A 162 4.41 -4.93 10.23
CA ASP A 162 3.55 -3.75 10.49
C ASP A 162 2.13 -3.84 9.92
N THR A 163 1.73 -5.01 9.42
CA THR A 163 0.37 -5.28 8.97
C THR A 163 -0.60 -5.33 10.15
N ARG A 164 -1.79 -4.75 9.98
CA ARG A 164 -2.85 -4.71 10.99
C ARG A 164 -4.09 -5.40 10.47
N VAL A 165 -4.62 -6.32 11.26
CA VAL A 165 -5.86 -7.04 10.99
C VAL A 165 -6.90 -6.62 12.03
N GLY A 166 -7.96 -5.98 11.57
CA GLY A 166 -9.05 -5.45 12.39
C GLY A 166 -10.05 -6.52 12.86
N PRO A 167 -11.01 -6.13 13.71
CA PRO A 167 -11.90 -7.06 14.39
C PRO A 167 -12.79 -7.85 13.42
N ASN A 168 -13.02 -9.13 13.73
CA ASN A 168 -13.82 -10.07 12.95
C ASN A 168 -13.37 -10.27 11.48
N ALA A 169 -12.19 -9.78 11.09
CA ALA A 169 -11.66 -10.06 9.76
C ALA A 169 -11.28 -11.55 9.62
N ILE A 170 -11.37 -12.09 8.40
CA ILE A 170 -11.04 -13.48 8.09
C ILE A 170 -9.91 -13.51 7.07
N ILE A 171 -8.81 -14.20 7.39
CA ILE A 171 -7.64 -14.39 6.53
C ILE A 171 -7.41 -15.89 6.32
N GLY A 172 -7.54 -16.34 5.07
CA GLY A 172 -7.41 -17.75 4.67
C GLY A 172 -5.97 -18.28 4.66
N SER A 173 -5.83 -19.60 4.58
CA SER A 173 -4.54 -20.33 4.65
C SER A 173 -3.53 -19.96 3.57
N GLU A 174 -3.98 -19.66 2.36
CA GLU A 174 -3.11 -19.37 1.21
C GLU A 174 -2.92 -17.85 0.98
N VAL A 175 -3.30 -17.02 1.95
CA VAL A 175 -3.20 -15.57 1.83
C VAL A 175 -1.80 -15.10 2.18
N ARG A 176 -1.26 -14.20 1.35
CA ARG A 176 0.00 -13.51 1.58
C ARG A 176 -0.23 -12.01 1.55
N LEU A 177 0.00 -11.33 2.66
CA LEU A 177 -0.07 -9.87 2.78
C LEU A 177 1.33 -9.30 2.89
N GLY A 178 1.60 -8.22 2.14
CA GLY A 178 2.84 -7.44 2.23
C GLY A 178 2.99 -6.70 3.56
N ARG A 179 3.99 -5.82 3.65
CA ARG A 179 4.20 -4.97 4.83
C ARG A 179 3.14 -3.88 4.93
N GLY A 180 2.86 -3.40 6.14
CA GLY A 180 2.09 -2.18 6.37
C GLY A 180 0.62 -2.26 5.90
N CYS A 181 0.11 -3.44 5.56
CA CYS A 181 -1.26 -3.60 5.11
C CYS A 181 -2.23 -3.30 6.26
N ARG A 182 -3.37 -2.69 5.95
CA ARG A 182 -4.45 -2.43 6.91
C ARG A 182 -5.70 -3.15 6.47
N ILE A 183 -6.08 -4.19 7.21
CA ILE A 183 -7.26 -4.99 6.94
C ILE A 183 -8.37 -4.57 7.90
N GLY A 184 -9.47 -4.07 7.35
CA GLY A 184 -10.60 -3.51 8.07
C GLY A 184 -11.47 -4.58 8.72
N ALA A 185 -12.36 -4.12 9.59
CA ALA A 185 -13.25 -4.99 10.34
C ALA A 185 -14.14 -5.84 9.42
N SER A 186 -14.28 -7.13 9.72
CA SER A 186 -15.12 -8.06 8.93
C SER A 186 -14.77 -8.14 7.44
N ALA A 187 -13.56 -7.71 7.03
CA ALA A 187 -13.06 -7.98 5.69
C ALA A 187 -12.68 -9.47 5.56
N ILE A 188 -12.92 -10.05 4.39
CA ILE A 188 -12.60 -11.44 4.10
C ILE A 188 -11.57 -11.48 2.99
N ILE A 189 -10.42 -12.08 3.26
CA ILE A 189 -9.38 -12.36 2.27
C ILE A 189 -9.14 -13.87 2.29
N ALA A 190 -9.34 -14.54 1.16
CA ALA A 190 -9.24 -16.00 1.09
C ALA A 190 -8.74 -16.49 -0.26
N GLY A 191 -8.53 -17.82 -0.36
CA GLY A 191 -7.88 -18.44 -1.52
C GLY A 191 -6.42 -18.04 -1.67
N ASN A 192 -5.81 -18.53 -2.74
CA ASN A 192 -4.48 -18.14 -3.16
C ASN A 192 -4.48 -16.65 -3.59
N THR A 193 -4.19 -15.78 -2.63
CA THR A 193 -4.36 -14.34 -2.78
C THR A 193 -3.16 -13.62 -2.23
N GLU A 194 -2.51 -12.82 -3.08
CA GLU A 194 -1.34 -12.03 -2.73
C GLU A 194 -1.71 -10.54 -2.79
N LEU A 195 -1.47 -9.81 -1.70
CA LEU A 195 -1.53 -8.35 -1.65
C LEU A 195 -0.13 -7.81 -1.38
N GLY A 196 0.32 -6.86 -2.18
CA GLY A 196 1.57 -6.15 -1.95
C GLY A 196 1.50 -5.20 -0.76
N ASP A 197 2.66 -4.61 -0.46
CA ASP A 197 2.87 -3.62 0.60
C ASP A 197 1.86 -2.44 0.60
N ASP A 198 1.53 -1.97 1.80
CA ASP A 198 0.78 -0.75 2.11
C ASP A 198 -0.65 -0.69 1.53
N CYS A 199 -1.23 -1.85 1.20
CA CYS A 199 -2.64 -1.95 0.83
C CYS A 199 -3.59 -1.66 2.00
N GLN A 200 -4.71 -1.00 1.70
CA GLN A 200 -5.78 -0.72 2.66
C GLN A 200 -7.07 -1.40 2.21
N VAL A 201 -7.52 -2.40 2.97
CA VAL A 201 -8.77 -3.12 2.76
C VAL A 201 -9.76 -2.64 3.82
N PHE A 202 -10.88 -2.08 3.40
CA PHE A 202 -11.90 -1.50 4.28
C PHE A 202 -12.91 -2.56 4.73
N PRO A 203 -13.77 -2.22 5.72
CA PRO A 203 -14.73 -3.16 6.26
C PRO A 203 -15.63 -3.83 5.22
N PHE A 204 -15.93 -5.11 5.44
CA PHE A 204 -16.82 -5.93 4.59
C PHE A 204 -16.36 -6.15 3.14
N ALA A 205 -15.15 -5.74 2.77
CA ALA A 205 -14.57 -6.11 1.48
C ALA A 205 -14.31 -7.62 1.41
N SER A 206 -14.50 -8.21 0.24
CA SER A 206 -14.29 -9.64 -0.03
C SER A 206 -13.29 -9.83 -1.18
N VAL A 207 -12.09 -10.32 -0.86
CA VAL A 207 -10.97 -10.42 -1.80
C VAL A 207 -10.53 -11.87 -1.93
N GLY A 208 -10.40 -12.34 -3.18
CA GLY A 208 -9.92 -13.70 -3.47
C GLY A 208 -10.98 -14.80 -3.35
N LEU A 209 -12.24 -14.45 -3.10
CA LEU A 209 -13.34 -15.42 -3.06
C LEU A 209 -13.58 -16.06 -4.45
N ILE A 210 -14.28 -17.19 -4.43
CA ILE A 210 -14.64 -17.95 -5.63
C ILE A 210 -15.32 -17.05 -6.68
N PRO A 211 -15.06 -17.27 -7.97
CA PRO A 211 -15.69 -16.50 -9.02
C PRO A 211 -17.17 -16.86 -9.17
N GLN A 212 -17.94 -15.93 -9.73
CA GLN A 212 -19.36 -16.15 -10.04
C GLN A 212 -19.57 -16.84 -11.41
N ASP A 213 -18.49 -17.32 -12.05
CA ASP A 213 -18.58 -18.11 -13.27
C ASP A 213 -19.18 -19.48 -12.97
N LEU A 214 -20.31 -19.80 -13.61
CA LEU A 214 -21.02 -21.08 -13.46
C LEU A 214 -20.19 -22.30 -13.87
N LYS A 215 -19.07 -22.11 -14.57
CA LYS A 215 -18.14 -23.17 -14.97
C LYS A 215 -17.07 -23.46 -13.94
N TYR A 216 -16.88 -22.61 -12.93
CA TYR A 216 -15.91 -22.85 -11.87
C TYR A 216 -16.29 -24.09 -11.07
N ARG A 217 -15.31 -24.96 -10.81
CA ARG A 217 -15.49 -26.25 -10.12
C ARG A 217 -14.52 -26.44 -8.94
N GLY A 218 -13.95 -25.35 -8.44
CA GLY A 218 -12.98 -25.40 -7.34
C GLY A 218 -11.54 -25.57 -7.81
N GLU A 219 -11.24 -25.25 -9.09
CA GLU A 219 -9.87 -25.26 -9.57
C GLU A 219 -8.95 -24.29 -8.82
N GLU A 220 -7.68 -24.65 -8.71
CA GLU A 220 -6.63 -23.79 -8.14
C GLU A 220 -6.39 -22.58 -9.03
N THR A 221 -6.78 -21.42 -8.53
CA THR A 221 -6.74 -20.12 -9.22
C THR A 221 -6.46 -19.04 -8.18
N ARG A 222 -5.92 -17.90 -8.62
CA ARG A 222 -5.33 -16.90 -7.72
C ARG A 222 -5.75 -15.48 -8.02
N VAL A 223 -5.50 -14.62 -7.04
CA VAL A 223 -5.53 -13.16 -7.14
C VAL A 223 -4.15 -12.62 -6.80
N VAL A 224 -3.66 -11.66 -7.58
CA VAL A 224 -2.43 -10.91 -7.28
C VAL A 224 -2.74 -9.43 -7.35
N ILE A 225 -2.51 -8.72 -6.25
CA ILE A 225 -2.71 -7.29 -6.11
C ILE A 225 -1.37 -6.66 -5.74
N GLY A 226 -0.97 -5.61 -6.46
CA GLY A 226 0.23 -4.84 -6.19
C GLY A 226 0.14 -4.01 -4.91
N HIS A 227 0.88 -2.91 -4.88
CA HIS A 227 1.11 -2.10 -3.69
C HIS A 227 0.16 -0.90 -3.59
N ARG A 228 -0.06 -0.41 -2.36
CA ARG A 228 -0.75 0.86 -2.07
C ARG A 228 -2.15 0.98 -2.68
N ASN A 229 -2.83 -0.15 -2.88
CA ASN A 229 -4.21 -0.16 -3.34
C ASN A 229 -5.17 0.18 -2.17
N VAL A 230 -6.20 0.96 -2.46
CA VAL A 230 -7.28 1.27 -1.51
C VAL A 230 -8.54 0.55 -1.96
N ILE A 231 -8.95 -0.44 -1.18
CA ILE A 231 -10.08 -1.32 -1.44
C ILE A 231 -11.16 -0.96 -0.42
N ARG A 232 -12.15 -0.18 -0.84
CA ARG A 232 -13.19 0.39 0.03
C ARG A 232 -14.26 -0.65 0.42
N GLU A 233 -15.23 -0.17 1.20
CA GLU A 233 -16.27 -0.97 1.83
C GLU A 233 -17.06 -1.78 0.79
N PHE A 234 -17.35 -3.05 1.09
CA PHE A 234 -18.12 -3.95 0.22
C PHE A 234 -17.56 -4.16 -1.20
N VAL A 235 -16.29 -3.82 -1.44
CA VAL A 235 -15.63 -4.17 -2.71
C VAL A 235 -15.50 -5.68 -2.81
N THR A 236 -15.72 -6.22 -4.00
CA THR A 236 -15.57 -7.65 -4.29
C THR A 236 -14.54 -7.86 -5.39
N ILE A 237 -13.56 -8.73 -5.15
CA ILE A 237 -12.52 -9.10 -6.12
C ILE A 237 -12.44 -10.62 -6.15
N ASN A 238 -12.77 -11.22 -7.29
CA ASN A 238 -12.78 -12.67 -7.44
C ASN A 238 -11.50 -13.21 -8.07
N ARG A 239 -11.10 -14.41 -7.67
CA ARG A 239 -10.03 -15.18 -8.31
C ARG A 239 -10.38 -15.53 -9.76
N GLY A 240 -9.37 -15.90 -10.53
CA GLY A 240 -9.56 -16.32 -11.92
C GLY A 240 -10.31 -17.65 -12.07
N THR A 241 -10.40 -18.11 -13.32
CA THR A 241 -10.94 -19.43 -13.69
C THR A 241 -9.91 -20.18 -14.51
N ARG A 242 -9.95 -21.52 -14.53
CA ARG A 242 -9.02 -22.30 -15.37
C ARG A 242 -9.11 -21.91 -16.85
N GLY A 243 -10.32 -21.59 -17.33
CA GLY A 243 -10.57 -21.18 -18.71
C GLY A 243 -10.02 -19.79 -19.06
N GLY A 244 -9.82 -18.92 -18.06
CA GLY A 244 -9.36 -17.54 -18.23
C GLY A 244 -7.89 -17.28 -17.96
N GLY A 245 -7.11 -18.32 -17.64
CA GLY A 245 -5.71 -18.21 -17.24
C GLY A 245 -5.50 -18.30 -15.72
N GLY A 246 -6.57 -18.40 -14.93
CA GLY A 246 -6.52 -18.71 -13.51
C GLY A 246 -6.00 -17.58 -12.63
N LEU A 247 -5.95 -16.36 -13.15
CA LEU A 247 -5.35 -15.21 -12.47
C LEU A 247 -6.20 -13.95 -12.69
N THR A 248 -6.65 -13.35 -11.59
CA THR A 248 -7.04 -11.94 -11.58
C THR A 248 -5.84 -11.11 -11.11
N LEU A 249 -5.37 -10.18 -11.94
CA LEU A 249 -4.17 -9.37 -11.71
C LEU A 249 -4.53 -7.89 -11.54
N ILE A 250 -4.05 -7.26 -10.49
CA ILE A 250 -4.25 -5.84 -10.18
C ILE A 250 -2.89 -5.20 -9.87
N GLY A 251 -2.58 -4.07 -10.52
CA GLY A 251 -1.37 -3.29 -10.30
C GLY A 251 -1.38 -2.51 -8.98
N ASN A 252 -0.85 -1.30 -9.01
CA ASN A 252 -0.52 -0.48 -7.86
C ASN A 252 -1.36 0.80 -7.81
N ASP A 253 -1.47 1.38 -6.62
CA ASP A 253 -2.01 2.72 -6.41
C ASP A 253 -3.45 2.91 -6.95
N ASN A 254 -4.23 1.83 -7.06
CA ASN A 254 -5.62 1.90 -7.50
C ASN A 254 -6.55 2.22 -6.32
N VAL A 255 -7.67 2.87 -6.62
CA VAL A 255 -8.75 3.12 -5.67
C VAL A 255 -10.02 2.43 -6.16
N PHE A 256 -10.48 1.45 -5.40
CA PHE A 256 -11.77 0.79 -5.56
C PHE A 256 -12.71 1.35 -4.52
N MET A 257 -13.64 2.21 -4.93
CA MET A 257 -14.63 2.81 -4.05
C MET A 257 -15.76 1.83 -3.71
N ALA A 258 -16.62 2.20 -2.77
CA ALA A 258 -17.58 1.27 -2.17
C ALA A 258 -18.44 0.55 -3.21
N TYR A 259 -18.65 -0.75 -3.00
CA TYR A 259 -19.41 -1.63 -3.91
C TYR A 259 -18.82 -1.84 -5.31
N ALA A 260 -17.57 -1.44 -5.57
CA ALA A 260 -16.93 -1.83 -6.83
C ALA A 260 -16.77 -3.36 -6.91
N HIS A 261 -16.87 -3.89 -8.13
CA HIS A 261 -16.75 -5.33 -8.40
C HIS A 261 -15.72 -5.60 -9.49
N VAL A 262 -14.78 -6.49 -9.19
CA VAL A 262 -13.80 -7.06 -10.12
C VAL A 262 -14.09 -8.55 -10.24
N ALA A 263 -14.62 -8.95 -11.39
CA ALA A 263 -14.86 -10.34 -11.72
C ALA A 263 -13.57 -11.12 -11.98
N HIS A 264 -13.73 -12.40 -12.29
CA HIS A 264 -12.64 -13.32 -12.59
C HIS A 264 -11.81 -12.91 -13.81
N ASP A 265 -10.52 -13.26 -13.78
CA ASP A 265 -9.59 -13.16 -14.92
C ASP A 265 -9.37 -11.73 -15.44
N CYS A 266 -9.69 -10.72 -14.62
CA CYS A 266 -9.44 -9.34 -14.99
C CYS A 266 -7.94 -9.00 -14.89
N THR A 267 -7.49 -8.08 -15.74
CA THR A 267 -6.15 -7.48 -15.66
C THR A 267 -6.29 -5.97 -15.51
N ILE A 268 -5.90 -5.44 -14.36
CA ILE A 268 -6.02 -4.02 -14.01
C ILE A 268 -4.61 -3.45 -13.81
N GLY A 269 -4.29 -2.36 -14.49
CA GLY A 269 -3.02 -1.66 -14.37
C GLY A 269 -2.91 -0.81 -13.09
N ASP A 270 -2.18 0.29 -13.20
CA ASP A 270 -1.86 1.17 -12.07
C ASP A 270 -2.73 2.44 -12.04
N ARG A 271 -2.89 3.03 -10.84
CA ARG A 271 -3.48 4.36 -10.63
C ARG A 271 -4.89 4.54 -11.18
N ASN A 272 -5.67 3.45 -11.25
CA ASN A 272 -7.05 3.46 -11.69
C ASN A 272 -8.01 3.88 -10.59
N ILE A 273 -9.15 4.42 -11.00
CA ILE A 273 -10.25 4.76 -10.09
C ILE A 273 -11.50 4.00 -10.53
N PHE A 274 -12.01 3.15 -9.64
CA PHE A 274 -13.30 2.50 -9.75
C PHE A 274 -14.22 3.19 -8.75
N ALA A 275 -15.09 4.06 -9.22
CA ALA A 275 -16.01 4.78 -8.36
C ALA A 275 -17.15 3.88 -7.85
N ASN A 276 -18.01 4.41 -6.97
CA ASN A 276 -18.98 3.60 -6.25
C ASN A 276 -19.85 2.74 -7.19
N GLY A 277 -19.91 1.43 -6.94
CA GLY A 277 -20.69 0.49 -7.75
C GLY A 277 -20.15 0.26 -9.17
N ALA A 278 -18.92 0.70 -9.49
CA ALA A 278 -18.28 0.35 -10.76
C ALA A 278 -18.07 -1.16 -10.85
N THR A 279 -18.64 -1.78 -11.87
CA THR A 279 -18.72 -3.24 -12.01
C THR A 279 -18.07 -3.67 -13.31
N ILE A 280 -17.06 -4.54 -13.24
CA ILE A 280 -16.44 -5.13 -14.44
C ILE A 280 -16.69 -6.64 -14.48
N GLY A 281 -17.10 -7.13 -15.66
CA GLY A 281 -17.31 -8.54 -15.92
C GLY A 281 -16.01 -9.31 -16.14
N GLY A 282 -16.11 -10.63 -16.34
CA GLY A 282 -14.94 -11.49 -16.47
C GLY A 282 -14.03 -11.12 -17.65
N HIS A 283 -12.73 -11.35 -17.49
CA HIS A 283 -11.70 -11.11 -18.52
C HIS A 283 -11.58 -9.64 -18.99
N VAL A 284 -12.02 -8.68 -18.20
CA VAL A 284 -11.88 -7.26 -18.53
C VAL A 284 -10.44 -6.82 -18.32
N VAL A 285 -9.92 -6.02 -19.27
CA VAL A 285 -8.62 -5.34 -19.12
C VAL A 285 -8.86 -3.86 -18.87
N VAL A 286 -8.23 -3.31 -17.83
CA VAL A 286 -8.21 -1.87 -17.54
C VAL A 286 -6.77 -1.42 -17.53
N GLU A 287 -6.37 -0.64 -18.52
CA GLU A 287 -5.03 -0.04 -18.59
C GLU A 287 -4.88 1.12 -17.62
N ASP A 288 -3.65 1.56 -17.39
CA ASP A 288 -3.30 2.54 -16.35
C ASP A 288 -4.11 3.83 -16.40
N GLU A 289 -4.33 4.40 -15.20
CA GLU A 289 -4.89 5.73 -14.98
C GLU A 289 -6.30 5.96 -15.55
N ALA A 290 -7.01 4.88 -15.87
CA ALA A 290 -8.38 4.92 -16.28
C ALA A 290 -9.31 5.22 -15.09
N THR A 291 -10.48 5.76 -15.40
CA THR A 291 -11.54 6.02 -14.43
C THR A 291 -12.83 5.40 -14.90
N ILE A 292 -13.39 4.51 -14.08
CA ILE A 292 -14.73 3.96 -14.26
C ILE A 292 -15.63 4.62 -13.22
N SER A 293 -16.43 5.58 -13.66
CA SER A 293 -17.27 6.39 -12.77
C SER A 293 -18.44 5.58 -12.19
N ALA A 294 -19.09 6.16 -11.19
CA ALA A 294 -20.07 5.47 -10.37
C ALA A 294 -21.18 4.79 -11.19
N LEU A 295 -21.61 3.62 -10.73
CA LEU A 295 -22.68 2.82 -11.31
C LEU A 295 -22.46 2.46 -12.80
N SER A 296 -21.20 2.41 -13.24
CA SER A 296 -20.87 2.01 -14.61
C SER A 296 -20.51 0.53 -14.69
N GLY A 297 -20.89 -0.10 -15.80
CA GLY A 297 -20.61 -1.49 -16.10
C GLY A 297 -19.64 -1.64 -17.28
N VAL A 298 -18.69 -2.57 -17.17
CA VAL A 298 -17.86 -3.03 -18.30
C VAL A 298 -18.16 -4.50 -18.56
N HIS A 299 -18.68 -4.79 -19.75
CA HIS A 299 -19.05 -6.15 -20.13
C HIS A 299 -17.81 -7.04 -20.31
N GLN A 300 -17.97 -8.35 -20.08
CA GLN A 300 -16.90 -9.34 -20.20
C GLN A 300 -16.10 -9.23 -21.51
N PHE A 301 -14.80 -9.49 -21.41
CA PHE A 301 -13.79 -9.38 -22.49
C PHE A 301 -13.56 -7.99 -23.08
N CYS A 302 -14.22 -6.94 -22.58
CA CYS A 302 -13.95 -5.57 -23.04
C CYS A 302 -12.66 -5.03 -22.42
N ARG A 303 -12.08 -4.03 -23.08
CA ARG A 303 -10.92 -3.29 -22.59
C ARG A 303 -11.25 -1.83 -22.35
N VAL A 304 -10.70 -1.26 -21.28
CA VAL A 304 -10.72 0.17 -20.99
C VAL A 304 -9.29 0.70 -21.14
N GLY A 305 -9.06 1.49 -22.17
CA GLY A 305 -7.73 1.98 -22.53
C GLY A 305 -7.17 3.01 -21.54
N ARG A 306 -5.86 3.20 -21.61
CA ARG A 306 -5.09 4.05 -20.69
C ARG A 306 -5.66 5.46 -20.61
N GLN A 307 -5.82 5.97 -19.40
CA GLN A 307 -6.40 7.29 -19.11
C GLN A 307 -7.80 7.53 -19.69
N ALA A 308 -8.53 6.47 -20.09
CA ALA A 308 -9.93 6.59 -20.47
C ALA A 308 -10.78 7.00 -19.27
N PHE A 309 -11.82 7.77 -19.55
CA PHE A 309 -12.82 8.19 -18.58
C PHE A 309 -14.18 7.63 -19.01
N ILE A 310 -14.69 6.67 -18.24
CA ILE A 310 -16.04 6.15 -18.38
C ILE A 310 -16.95 7.00 -17.48
N GLY A 311 -17.92 7.71 -18.07
CA GLY A 311 -18.85 8.55 -17.32
C GLY A 311 -19.84 7.74 -16.48
N GLY A 312 -20.42 8.34 -15.44
CA GLY A 312 -21.31 7.62 -14.51
C GLY A 312 -22.54 7.02 -15.19
N GLY A 313 -23.02 5.88 -14.68
CA GLY A 313 -24.17 5.16 -15.22
C GLY A 313 -23.97 4.58 -16.63
N SER A 314 -22.72 4.40 -17.07
CA SER A 314 -22.43 3.94 -18.43
C SER A 314 -22.34 2.42 -18.54
N VAL A 315 -22.68 1.87 -19.71
CA VAL A 315 -22.52 0.44 -20.00
C VAL A 315 -21.63 0.24 -21.22
N VAL A 316 -20.40 -0.20 -20.97
CA VAL A 316 -19.35 -0.46 -21.96
C VAL A 316 -19.51 -1.89 -22.49
N THR A 317 -19.84 -2.02 -23.78
CA THR A 317 -20.08 -3.33 -24.46
C THR A 317 -19.06 -3.67 -25.56
N MET A 318 -18.14 -2.74 -25.81
CA MET A 318 -17.01 -2.83 -26.74
C MET A 318 -15.84 -2.07 -26.11
N ASP A 319 -14.64 -2.16 -26.67
CA ASP A 319 -13.46 -1.55 -26.07
C ASP A 319 -13.55 -0.01 -26.03
N ALA A 320 -13.32 0.58 -24.85
CA ALA A 320 -13.26 2.03 -24.66
C ALA A 320 -11.83 2.53 -24.93
N LEU A 321 -11.69 3.51 -25.82
CA LEU A 321 -10.38 3.91 -26.34
C LEU A 321 -9.49 4.61 -25.30
N PRO A 322 -8.15 4.49 -25.40
CA PRO A 322 -7.20 5.24 -24.59
C PRO A 322 -7.41 6.75 -24.70
N TYR A 323 -7.31 7.47 -23.59
CA TYR A 323 -7.49 8.93 -23.50
C TYR A 323 -8.90 9.41 -23.85
N SER A 324 -9.89 8.52 -23.96
CA SER A 324 -11.24 8.90 -24.36
C SER A 324 -12.12 9.33 -23.19
N ARG A 325 -13.20 10.04 -23.50
CA ARG A 325 -14.41 10.11 -22.67
C ARG A 325 -15.48 9.24 -23.30
N THR A 326 -15.94 8.22 -22.59
CA THR A 326 -16.93 7.26 -23.05
C THR A 326 -18.12 7.26 -22.10
N VAL A 327 -19.33 7.56 -22.59
CA VAL A 327 -20.50 7.83 -21.73
C VAL A 327 -21.77 7.22 -22.32
N GLY A 328 -22.69 6.74 -21.47
CA GLY A 328 -24.04 6.33 -21.81
C GLY A 328 -24.30 4.83 -21.72
N ASN A 329 -25.55 4.42 -21.95
CA ASN A 329 -26.00 3.04 -21.88
C ASN A 329 -26.83 2.70 -23.13
N ARG A 330 -26.31 2.06 -24.19
CA ARG A 330 -24.91 1.64 -24.42
C ARG A 330 -23.95 2.84 -24.60
N ALA A 331 -22.74 2.70 -24.08
CA ALA A 331 -21.76 3.79 -24.07
C ALA A 331 -21.28 4.19 -25.47
N ARG A 332 -21.05 5.48 -25.66
CA ARG A 332 -20.52 6.09 -26.90
C ARG A 332 -19.34 6.97 -26.60
N LEU A 333 -18.50 7.18 -27.62
CA LEU A 333 -17.32 8.02 -27.54
C LEU A 333 -17.68 9.52 -27.68
N TYR A 334 -17.26 10.34 -26.70
CA TYR A 334 -17.45 11.80 -26.64
C TYR A 334 -16.13 12.58 -26.81
N GLY A 335 -15.16 11.97 -27.49
CA GLY A 335 -13.86 12.55 -27.81
C GLY A 335 -12.83 12.44 -26.68
N LEU A 336 -11.82 13.29 -26.71
CA LEU A 336 -10.64 13.21 -25.85
C LEU A 336 -10.93 13.64 -24.39
N ASN A 337 -10.37 12.92 -23.42
CA ASN A 337 -10.32 13.25 -22.00
C ASN A 337 -9.27 14.34 -21.73
N THR A 338 -9.54 15.53 -22.27
CA THR A 338 -8.60 16.66 -22.21
C THR A 338 -8.26 17.03 -20.76
N ILE A 339 -9.25 17.10 -19.88
CA ILE A 339 -9.05 17.44 -18.46
C ILE A 339 -8.14 16.42 -17.76
N GLY A 340 -8.36 15.12 -18.00
CA GLY A 340 -7.52 14.07 -17.42
C GLY A 340 -6.08 14.12 -17.89
N LEU A 341 -5.88 14.40 -19.19
CA LEU A 341 -4.54 14.56 -19.79
C LEU A 341 -3.79 15.77 -19.21
N GLU A 342 -4.46 16.91 -19.09
CA GLU A 342 -3.90 18.15 -18.55
C GLU A 342 -3.49 17.99 -17.08
N ARG A 343 -4.36 17.40 -16.25
CA ARG A 343 -4.06 17.15 -14.83
C ARG A 343 -2.87 16.20 -14.61
N ARG A 344 -2.59 15.35 -15.60
CA ARG A 344 -1.46 14.40 -15.58
C ARG A 344 -0.23 14.93 -16.32
N GLY A 345 -0.20 16.23 -16.65
CA GLY A 345 0.98 16.87 -17.23
C GLY A 345 1.27 16.46 -18.67
N THR A 346 0.28 15.96 -19.42
CA THR A 346 0.45 15.71 -20.85
C THR A 346 0.76 17.01 -21.56
N ARG A 347 1.81 17.02 -22.40
CA ARG A 347 2.23 18.22 -23.12
C ARG A 347 1.09 18.77 -24.01
N PRO A 348 0.88 20.09 -24.08
CA PRO A 348 -0.17 20.69 -24.90
C PRO A 348 -0.12 20.25 -26.37
N GLU A 349 1.09 20.12 -26.94
CA GLU A 349 1.31 19.63 -28.30
C GLU A 349 0.79 18.20 -28.51
N THR A 350 1.09 17.30 -27.57
CA THR A 350 0.58 15.91 -27.58
C THR A 350 -0.94 15.89 -27.50
N ILE A 351 -1.56 16.76 -26.69
CA ILE A 351 -3.03 16.88 -26.60
C ILE A 351 -3.62 17.29 -27.96
N VAL A 352 -2.98 18.24 -28.68
CA VAL A 352 -3.40 18.65 -30.02
C VAL A 352 -3.30 17.49 -31.02
N GLN A 353 -2.21 16.72 -30.98
CA GLN A 353 -1.99 15.55 -31.84
C GLN A 353 -3.03 14.44 -31.56
N LEU A 354 -3.28 14.13 -30.28
CA LEU A 354 -4.34 13.19 -29.88
C LEU A 354 -5.71 13.69 -30.34
N ARG A 355 -6.03 14.97 -30.14
CA ARG A 355 -7.30 15.56 -30.59
C ARG A 355 -7.46 15.44 -32.10
N ARG A 356 -6.41 15.65 -32.89
CA ARG A 356 -6.42 15.43 -34.34
C ARG A 356 -6.63 13.97 -34.71
N SER A 357 -5.99 13.03 -34.02
CA SER A 357 -6.19 11.59 -34.20
C SER A 357 -7.65 11.18 -33.94
N TYR A 358 -8.26 11.70 -32.87
CA TYR A 358 -9.68 11.50 -32.57
C TYR A 358 -10.61 12.11 -33.62
N ARG A 359 -10.23 13.22 -34.27
CA ARG A 359 -11.00 13.77 -35.40
C ARG A 359 -10.98 12.84 -36.62
N TYR A 360 -9.84 12.20 -36.93
CA TYR A 360 -9.82 11.15 -37.95
C TYR A 360 -10.80 10.03 -37.60
N LEU A 361 -10.83 9.57 -36.35
CA LEU A 361 -11.71 8.46 -35.94
C LEU A 361 -13.21 8.82 -35.90
N LEU A 362 -13.57 10.08 -35.61
CA LEU A 362 -14.95 10.47 -35.33
C LEU A 362 -15.62 11.35 -36.38
N GLN A 363 -14.83 12.15 -37.10
CA GLN A 363 -15.34 13.23 -37.95
C GLN A 363 -14.92 13.09 -39.41
N SER A 364 -13.85 12.34 -39.69
CA SER A 364 -13.54 11.99 -41.07
C SER A 364 -14.57 10.96 -41.55
N LYS A 365 -15.07 11.09 -42.78
CA LYS A 365 -16.01 10.12 -43.39
C LYS A 365 -15.35 8.75 -43.67
N LEU A 366 -14.22 8.46 -43.03
CA LEU A 366 -13.43 7.26 -43.18
C LEU A 366 -13.98 6.16 -42.26
N ASN A 367 -13.87 4.91 -42.71
CA ASN A 367 -14.04 3.78 -41.79
C ASN A 367 -12.82 3.66 -40.86
N THR A 368 -12.92 2.79 -39.84
CA THR A 368 -11.86 2.63 -38.83
C THR A 368 -10.51 2.29 -39.46
N THR A 369 -10.45 1.35 -40.41
CA THR A 369 -9.20 0.95 -41.08
C THR A 369 -8.56 2.11 -41.85
N GLN A 370 -9.36 2.85 -42.61
CA GLN A 370 -8.91 4.03 -43.36
C GLN A 370 -8.45 5.16 -42.42
N ALA A 371 -9.16 5.38 -41.31
CA ALA A 371 -8.79 6.38 -40.32
C ALA A 371 -7.45 6.06 -39.65
N LEU A 372 -7.18 4.78 -39.33
CA LEU A 372 -5.87 4.36 -38.80
C LEU A 372 -4.75 4.59 -39.81
N ALA A 373 -4.94 4.19 -41.06
CA ALA A 373 -3.95 4.42 -42.12
C ALA A 373 -3.67 5.93 -42.32
N ALA A 374 -4.70 6.77 -42.25
CA ALA A 374 -4.55 8.23 -42.33
C ALA A 374 -3.79 8.82 -41.13
N ILE A 375 -4.02 8.29 -39.91
CA ILE A 375 -3.28 8.70 -38.71
C ILE A 375 -1.80 8.34 -38.85
N GLU A 376 -1.49 7.14 -39.33
CA GLU A 376 -0.10 6.67 -39.49
C GLU A 376 0.66 7.39 -40.60
N ALA A 377 -0.04 7.79 -41.67
CA ALA A 377 0.55 8.57 -42.77
C ALA A 377 0.85 10.02 -42.38
N ASP A 378 0.16 10.58 -41.38
CA ASP A 378 0.36 11.94 -40.92
C ASP A 378 1.61 12.02 -40.01
N ARG A 379 2.74 12.45 -40.58
CA ARG A 379 4.01 12.59 -39.84
C ARG A 379 3.90 13.49 -38.61
N SER A 380 2.94 14.41 -38.56
CA SER A 380 2.73 15.27 -37.39
C SER A 380 2.11 14.53 -36.20
N LEU A 381 1.62 13.30 -36.38
CA LEU A 381 1.00 12.45 -35.37
C LEU A 381 1.93 11.34 -34.85
N ASN A 382 3.20 11.36 -35.25
CA ASN A 382 4.18 10.33 -34.88
C ASN A 382 4.72 10.50 -33.45
N VAL A 383 3.84 10.33 -32.46
CA VAL A 383 4.17 10.37 -31.02
C VAL A 383 3.69 9.11 -30.30
N ALA A 384 4.32 8.79 -29.17
CA ALA A 384 4.10 7.52 -28.46
C ALA A 384 2.64 7.31 -28.05
N GLU A 385 1.94 8.36 -27.64
CA GLU A 385 0.55 8.32 -27.20
C GLU A 385 -0.41 7.99 -28.35
N VAL A 386 -0.15 8.53 -29.55
CA VAL A 386 -0.95 8.20 -30.74
C VAL A 386 -0.70 6.76 -31.17
N ARG A 387 0.55 6.26 -31.08
CA ARG A 387 0.85 4.84 -31.36
C ARG A 387 0.07 3.92 -30.44
N VAL A 388 0.01 4.22 -29.14
CA VAL A 388 -0.81 3.44 -28.19
C VAL A 388 -2.28 3.41 -28.58
N LEU A 389 -2.85 4.54 -29.02
CA LEU A 389 -4.23 4.57 -29.52
C LEU A 389 -4.41 3.65 -30.74
N VAL A 390 -3.49 3.69 -31.71
CA VAL A 390 -3.56 2.87 -32.93
C VAL A 390 -3.43 1.38 -32.59
N ASP A 391 -2.44 1.00 -31.79
CA ASP A 391 -2.16 -0.38 -31.40
C ASP A 391 -3.32 -0.97 -30.58
N PHE A 392 -3.93 -0.17 -29.71
CA PHE A 392 -5.12 -0.55 -28.96
C PHE A 392 -6.27 -0.88 -29.91
N ILE A 393 -6.54 -0.04 -30.92
CA ILE A 393 -7.63 -0.29 -31.88
C ILE A 393 -7.35 -1.55 -32.70
N ARG A 394 -6.12 -1.73 -33.20
CA ARG A 394 -5.73 -2.87 -34.03
C ARG A 394 -5.82 -4.21 -33.30
N SER A 395 -5.48 -4.23 -32.02
CA SER A 395 -5.51 -5.44 -31.19
C SER A 395 -6.91 -5.79 -30.65
N SER A 396 -7.95 -5.02 -30.98
CA SER A 396 -9.30 -5.23 -30.47
C SER A 396 -9.96 -6.48 -31.02
N LYS A 397 -10.46 -7.32 -30.10
CA LYS A 397 -11.26 -8.52 -30.41
C LYS A 397 -12.77 -8.27 -30.33
N ARG A 398 -13.19 -7.26 -29.56
CA ARG A 398 -14.60 -6.89 -29.37
C ARG A 398 -15.07 -5.75 -30.27
N GLY A 399 -14.17 -5.15 -31.04
CA GLY A 399 -14.39 -3.87 -31.67
C GLY A 399 -14.27 -2.72 -30.66
N VAL A 400 -14.23 -1.50 -31.18
CA VAL A 400 -14.03 -0.29 -30.38
C VAL A 400 -15.27 0.61 -30.37
N ILE A 401 -15.51 1.27 -29.25
CA ILE A 401 -16.59 2.24 -29.11
C ILE A 401 -16.26 3.49 -29.94
N LEU A 402 -17.09 3.74 -30.94
CA LEU A 402 -17.08 4.97 -31.75
C LEU A 402 -18.47 5.60 -31.74
N ARG A 403 -18.53 6.91 -31.95
CA ARG A 403 -19.80 7.62 -32.19
C ARG A 403 -20.13 7.51 -33.68
N ARG A 404 -20.78 6.42 -34.10
CA ARG A 404 -21.37 6.38 -35.44
C ARG A 404 -22.74 7.09 -35.41
N PRO A 405 -23.06 7.96 -36.39
CA PRO A 405 -24.42 8.44 -36.54
C PRO A 405 -25.33 7.21 -36.72
N THR A 406 -26.46 7.20 -36.02
CA THR A 406 -27.54 6.26 -36.33
C THR A 406 -27.85 6.40 -37.82
N ARG A 407 -27.79 5.30 -38.58
CA ARG A 407 -28.45 5.24 -39.90
C ARG A 407 -29.85 5.80 -39.67
N ARG A 408 -30.19 6.92 -40.33
CA ARG A 408 -31.60 7.32 -40.42
C ARG A 408 -32.31 6.09 -40.99
N TYR A 409 -33.31 5.58 -40.28
CA TYR A 409 -34.27 4.69 -40.93
C TYR A 409 -34.82 5.50 -42.10
N GLU A 410 -34.58 5.04 -43.33
CA GLU A 410 -35.39 5.50 -44.45
C GLU A 410 -36.84 5.14 -44.09
N PRO A 411 -37.79 6.09 -44.13
CA PRO A 411 -39.19 5.72 -44.00
C PRO A 411 -39.47 4.69 -45.10
N VAL A 412 -39.92 3.51 -44.69
CA VAL A 412 -40.44 2.49 -45.59
C VAL A 412 -41.48 3.21 -46.45
N GLY A 413 -41.23 3.27 -47.76
CA GLY A 413 -42.18 3.83 -48.71
C GLY A 413 -43.51 3.15 -48.50
N VAL A 414 -44.53 3.93 -48.14
CA VAL A 414 -45.91 3.49 -48.26
C VAL A 414 -46.25 3.73 -49.72
N GLU A 415 -46.14 2.67 -50.52
CA GLU A 415 -46.89 2.58 -51.77
C GLU A 415 -48.36 2.44 -51.40
N GLU A 416 -49.17 3.43 -51.75
CA GLU A 416 -50.49 3.29 -52.37
C GLU A 416 -50.88 4.60 -53.06
#